data_AF-A0A221W9P3-F1
#
_entry.id   AF-A0A221W9P3-F1
#
_cell.length_a   1.000
_cell.length_b   1.000
_cell.length_c   1.000
_cell.angle_alpha   90.00
_cell.angle_beta   90.00
_cell.angle_gamma   90.00
#
_symmetry.space_group_name_H-M   'P 1'
#
loop_
_entity.id
_entity.type
_entity.pdbx_description
1 polymer ?
#
loop_
_entity_poly.entity_id
_entity_poly.type
_entity_poly.pdbx_seq_one_letter_code
_entity_poly.pdbx_strand_id
1 'polypeptide(L)'
;MSELVYARVSTDEQSTQRQTHLLAEAGLVDGADGVRLFSDPATSSKIPALERESFRELAGYTRPGDRLTVSELYRLCRDLADILAVREWCRAHDVKLRVLSGALSGIVDLAATDATTTMLVNILVSVGQFQRDLQNELTRDGLAAAWATGAKSGRRPRLAELGVLEEVRQAFRDGASVAAMAREHGVSRVAIRTAVADLMPGRSEQPVAAVIDEPRPVRIEIPGKIARHLTERDGLGEAERHALRRGREVRRGQGYSLHVTALTDVHRALLAAAATLGTDQASPAERKAYRVYAERLNTTPA
;
A
#
# COMPACT_ATOMS: atom_id res chain seq x y z
N MET A 1 36.30 -3.64 16.18
CA MET A 1 34.89 -4.00 16.01
C MET A 1 34.14 -3.21 17.05
N SER A 2 33.43 -2.17 16.62
CA SER A 2 32.58 -1.35 17.48
C SER A 2 31.15 -1.88 17.45
N GLU A 3 30.44 -1.74 18.57
CA GLU A 3 29.01 -2.03 18.71
C GLU A 3 28.22 -0.75 18.49
N LEU A 4 27.56 -0.65 17.35
CA LEU A 4 26.69 0.45 16.98
C LEU A 4 25.27 0.08 17.42
N VAL A 5 24.75 0.77 18.42
CA VAL A 5 23.43 0.49 18.98
C VAL A 5 22.43 1.48 18.41
N TYR A 6 21.37 0.97 17.80
CA TYR A 6 20.26 1.81 17.35
C TYR A 6 19.04 1.63 18.26
N ALA A 7 18.58 2.74 18.82
CA ALA A 7 17.47 2.82 19.76
C ALA A 7 16.38 3.76 19.23
N ARG A 8 15.16 3.60 19.75
CA ARG A 8 14.05 4.49 19.41
C ARG A 8 13.41 4.98 20.70
N VAL A 9 13.61 6.25 20.99
CA VAL A 9 13.11 6.88 22.21
C VAL A 9 11.72 7.46 21.94
N SER A 10 10.73 6.93 22.65
CA SER A 10 9.37 7.49 22.66
C SER A 10 9.19 8.34 23.91
N THR A 11 8.27 9.32 23.85
CA THR A 11 7.74 9.99 25.06
C THR A 11 6.89 9.04 25.93
N ASP A 12 6.61 7.83 25.45
CA ASP A 12 5.93 6.77 26.20
C ASP A 12 6.94 5.93 27.01
N GLU A 13 7.01 6.20 28.32
CA GLU A 13 7.98 5.64 29.26
C GLU A 13 7.98 4.11 29.29
N GLN A 14 6.81 3.47 29.18
CA GLN A 14 6.72 2.00 29.26
C GLN A 14 7.40 1.30 28.08
N SER A 15 7.30 1.88 26.89
CA SER A 15 7.84 1.26 25.68
C SER A 15 9.37 1.34 25.61
N THR A 16 9.98 2.33 26.28
CA THR A 16 11.42 2.57 26.31
C THR A 16 12.10 1.71 27.37
N GLN A 17 11.44 1.47 28.52
CA GLN A 17 12.02 0.71 29.64
C GLN A 17 12.44 -0.71 29.26
N ARG A 18 11.63 -1.44 28.48
CA ARG A 18 11.99 -2.78 27.96
C ARG A 18 13.23 -2.73 27.07
N GLN A 19 13.31 -1.74 26.18
CA GLN A 19 14.47 -1.56 25.30
C GLN A 19 15.73 -1.27 26.11
N THR A 20 15.65 -0.34 27.06
CA THR A 20 16.76 0.00 27.94
C THR A 20 17.22 -1.22 28.75
N HIS A 21 16.28 -2.03 29.27
CA HIS A 21 16.61 -3.23 30.01
C HIS A 21 17.36 -4.26 29.14
N LEU A 22 16.85 -4.58 27.94
CA LEU A 22 17.50 -5.51 27.01
C LEU A 22 18.91 -5.04 26.62
N LEU A 23 19.08 -3.74 26.36
CA LEU A 23 20.38 -3.17 26.04
C LEU A 23 21.33 -3.24 27.24
N ALA A 24 20.85 -2.96 28.45
CA ALA A 24 21.62 -3.06 29.68
C ALA A 24 22.06 -4.49 30.00
N GLU A 25 21.16 -5.48 29.88
CA GLU A 25 21.50 -6.90 30.04
C GLU A 25 22.57 -7.37 29.04
N ALA A 26 22.59 -6.78 27.84
CA ALA A 26 23.61 -7.05 26.83
C ALA A 26 24.92 -6.25 27.03
N GLY A 27 25.00 -5.37 28.03
CA GLY A 27 26.15 -4.47 28.26
C GLY A 27 26.27 -3.33 27.25
N LEU A 28 25.20 -3.06 26.49
CA LEU A 28 25.16 -2.10 25.38
C LEU A 28 24.53 -0.77 25.80
N VAL A 29 25.10 -0.17 26.85
CA VAL A 29 24.66 1.12 27.40
C VAL A 29 25.52 2.26 26.89
N ASP A 30 24.97 3.49 26.92
CA ASP A 30 25.73 4.68 26.57
C ASP A 30 26.93 4.85 27.50
N GLY A 31 28.09 5.20 26.93
CA GLY A 31 29.37 5.31 27.63
C GLY A 31 30.10 3.98 27.92
N ALA A 32 29.57 2.82 27.51
CA ALA A 32 30.32 1.56 27.57
C ALA A 32 31.45 1.55 26.51
N ASP A 33 32.58 0.91 26.84
CA ASP A 33 33.74 0.86 25.95
C ASP A 33 33.40 0.13 24.64
N GLY A 34 33.74 0.75 23.51
CA GLY A 34 33.43 0.23 22.17
C GLY A 34 31.95 0.30 21.76
N VAL A 35 31.06 0.89 22.56
CA VAL A 35 29.62 1.05 22.26
C VAL A 35 29.32 2.48 21.83
N ARG A 36 28.51 2.62 20.77
CA ARG A 36 28.00 3.93 20.34
C ARG A 36 26.50 3.88 20.08
N LEU A 37 25.75 4.69 20.82
CA LEU A 37 24.29 4.76 20.74
C LEU A 37 23.84 5.82 19.74
N PHE A 38 22.89 5.45 18.89
CA PHE A 38 22.17 6.35 17.98
C PHE A 38 20.67 6.21 18.26
N SER A 39 19.96 7.32 18.36
CA SER A 39 18.56 7.29 18.81
C SER A 39 17.67 8.24 18.03
N ASP A 40 16.59 7.69 17.44
CA ASP A 40 15.55 8.46 16.78
C ASP A 40 14.30 8.62 17.68
N PRO A 41 13.55 9.73 17.54
CA PRO A 41 12.26 9.89 18.20
C PRO A 41 11.21 8.91 17.65
N ALA A 42 10.25 8.48 18.48
CA ALA A 42 9.21 7.53 18.09
C ALA A 42 8.31 7.99 16.91
N THR A 43 8.22 9.30 16.67
CA THR A 43 7.52 9.89 15.51
C THR A 43 8.15 9.50 14.16
N SER A 44 9.38 8.99 14.15
CA SER A 44 10.10 8.55 12.96
C SER A 44 9.60 7.21 12.37
N SER A 45 8.58 6.59 12.97
CA SER A 45 7.99 5.31 12.49
C SER A 45 7.42 5.37 11.07
N LYS A 46 7.16 6.58 10.55
CA LYS A 46 6.66 6.79 9.18
C LYS A 46 7.78 6.83 8.14
N ILE A 47 9.04 7.00 8.56
CA ILE A 47 10.19 7.19 7.68
C ILE A 47 10.98 5.88 7.63
N PRO A 48 11.35 5.37 6.42
CA PRO A 48 12.24 4.22 6.28
C PRO A 48 13.52 4.38 7.10
N ALA A 49 14.04 3.30 7.68
CA ALA A 49 15.17 3.32 8.59
C ALA A 49 16.38 4.06 8.00
N LEU A 50 16.73 3.76 6.74
CA LEU A 50 17.89 4.33 6.04
C LEU A 50 17.78 5.85 5.78
N GLU A 51 16.58 6.43 5.80
CA GLU A 51 16.36 7.85 5.54
C GLU A 51 16.44 8.72 6.81
N ARG A 52 16.40 8.08 7.99
CA ARG A 52 16.39 8.77 9.28
C ARG A 52 17.73 9.44 9.58
N GLU A 53 17.68 10.57 10.28
CA GLU A 53 18.88 11.34 10.62
C GLU A 53 19.86 10.51 11.46
N SER A 54 19.39 9.86 12.53
CA SER A 54 20.27 9.07 13.40
C SER A 54 20.84 7.83 12.69
N PHE A 55 20.11 7.27 11.70
CA PHE A 55 20.67 6.20 10.87
C PHE A 55 21.75 6.73 9.93
N ARG A 56 21.56 7.92 9.34
CA ARG A 56 22.59 8.57 8.51
C ARG A 56 23.85 8.88 9.31
N GLU A 57 23.70 9.34 10.55
CA GLU A 57 24.83 9.52 11.49
C GLU A 57 25.53 8.18 11.80
N LEU A 58 24.75 7.13 12.08
CA LEU A 58 25.27 5.78 12.29
C LEU A 58 26.07 5.31 11.08
N ALA A 59 25.51 5.46 9.88
CA ALA A 59 26.15 5.09 8.62
C ALA A 59 27.46 5.85 8.40
N GLY A 60 27.53 7.14 8.77
CA GLY A 60 28.74 7.95 8.70
C GLY A 60 29.85 7.52 9.68
N TYR A 61 29.48 6.89 10.81
CA TYR A 61 30.44 6.38 11.80
C TYR A 61 30.90 4.95 11.53
N THR A 62 30.12 4.21 10.74
CA THR A 62 30.28 2.77 10.50
C THR A 62 31.60 2.42 9.81
N ARG A 63 32.22 1.31 10.24
CA ARG A 63 33.38 0.71 9.57
C ARG A 63 33.11 -0.76 9.21
N PRO A 64 33.77 -1.29 8.16
CA PRO A 64 33.73 -2.72 7.86
C PRO A 64 34.11 -3.56 9.08
N GLY A 65 33.31 -4.60 9.34
CA GLY A 65 33.45 -5.49 10.49
C GLY A 65 32.75 -5.03 11.77
N ASP A 66 32.12 -3.84 11.78
CA ASP A 66 31.31 -3.39 12.92
C ASP A 66 29.99 -4.18 13.04
N ARG A 67 29.32 -4.03 14.18
CA ARG A 67 28.02 -4.64 14.44
C ARG A 67 26.96 -3.60 14.74
N LEU A 68 25.87 -3.64 13.96
CA LEU A 68 24.64 -2.91 14.25
C LEU A 68 23.75 -3.78 15.14
N THR A 69 23.57 -3.36 16.39
CA THR A 69 22.74 -4.05 17.37
C THR A 69 21.47 -3.25 17.67
N VAL A 70 20.32 -3.94 17.66
CA VAL A 70 19.02 -3.38 18.05
C VAL A 70 18.35 -4.25 19.10
N SER A 71 17.56 -3.65 20.00
CA SER A 71 16.83 -4.44 21.00
C SER A 71 15.82 -5.38 20.33
N GLU A 72 15.04 -4.86 19.38
CA GLU A 72 14.00 -5.56 18.64
C GLU A 72 13.93 -4.98 17.22
N LEU A 73 13.70 -5.82 16.19
CA LEU A 73 13.71 -5.37 14.79
C LEU A 73 12.74 -4.23 14.48
N TYR A 74 11.55 -4.27 15.08
CA TYR A 74 10.52 -3.26 14.85
C TYR A 74 10.85 -1.89 15.45
N ARG A 75 11.94 -1.78 16.24
CA ARG A 75 12.46 -0.50 16.74
C ARG A 75 13.26 0.23 15.67
N LEU A 76 13.87 -0.51 14.75
CA LEU A 76 14.57 0.02 13.58
C LEU A 76 13.65 0.05 12.36
N CYS A 77 13.06 -1.09 12.00
CA CYS A 77 12.35 -1.28 10.73
C CYS A 77 10.84 -1.21 10.92
N ARG A 78 10.12 -0.49 10.04
CA ARG A 78 8.66 -0.33 10.13
C ARG A 78 7.86 -1.45 9.45
N ASP A 79 8.44 -2.03 8.41
CA ASP A 79 7.81 -3.02 7.55
C ASP A 79 8.86 -3.96 6.96
N LEU A 80 8.39 -4.93 6.18
CA LEU A 80 9.26 -5.89 5.53
C LEU A 80 10.27 -5.25 4.56
N ALA A 81 9.82 -4.31 3.73
CA ALA A 81 10.70 -3.70 2.74
C ALA A 81 11.85 -2.97 3.46
N ASP A 82 11.55 -2.34 4.59
CA ASP A 82 12.52 -1.68 5.47
C ASP A 82 13.52 -2.68 6.07
N ILE A 83 13.07 -3.87 6.52
CA ILE A 83 13.96 -4.95 7.00
C ILE A 83 14.94 -5.40 5.90
N LEU A 84 14.43 -5.64 4.70
CA LEU A 84 15.25 -6.09 3.57
C LEU A 84 16.24 -5.01 3.14
N ALA A 85 15.83 -3.75 3.15
CA ALA A 85 16.70 -2.61 2.82
C ALA A 85 17.83 -2.46 3.83
N VAL A 86 17.55 -2.53 5.14
CA VAL A 86 18.57 -2.49 6.20
C VAL A 86 19.52 -3.67 6.07
N ARG A 87 19.00 -4.87 5.83
CA ARG A 87 19.83 -6.07 5.66
C ARG A 87 20.79 -5.92 4.48
N GLU A 88 20.31 -5.41 3.35
CA GLU A 88 21.13 -5.18 2.16
C GLU A 88 22.18 -4.09 2.40
N TRP A 89 21.81 -3.01 3.11
CA TRP A 89 22.75 -1.98 3.52
C TRP A 89 23.87 -2.55 4.40
N CYS A 90 23.52 -3.35 5.41
CA CYS A 90 24.51 -4.01 6.28
C CYS A 90 25.47 -4.90 5.47
N ARG A 91 24.94 -5.69 4.53
CA ARG A 91 25.72 -6.54 3.63
C ARG A 91 26.69 -5.73 2.77
N ALA A 92 26.24 -4.61 2.21
CA ALA A 92 27.05 -3.76 1.35
C ALA A 92 28.21 -3.07 2.10
N HIS A 93 28.08 -2.88 3.41
CA HIS A 93 29.07 -2.18 4.25
C HIS A 93 29.88 -3.12 5.15
N ASP A 94 29.74 -4.44 4.99
CA ASP A 94 30.36 -5.47 5.85
C ASP A 94 30.03 -5.28 7.35
N VAL A 95 28.76 -4.95 7.63
CA VAL A 95 28.24 -4.74 8.98
C VAL A 95 27.38 -5.93 9.38
N LYS A 96 27.59 -6.44 10.60
CA LYS A 96 26.76 -7.52 11.16
C LYS A 96 25.48 -6.93 11.74
N LEU A 97 24.34 -7.57 11.50
CA LEU A 97 23.05 -7.15 12.06
C LEU A 97 22.63 -8.08 13.20
N ARG A 98 22.54 -7.55 14.43
CA ARG A 98 22.16 -8.30 15.63
C ARG A 98 20.88 -7.76 16.25
N VAL A 99 20.03 -8.68 16.71
CA VAL A 99 18.77 -8.37 17.39
C VAL A 99 18.75 -9.09 18.72
N LEU A 100 18.43 -8.38 19.81
CA LEU A 100 18.50 -8.96 21.17
C LEU A 100 17.24 -9.76 21.54
N SER A 101 16.08 -9.42 20.99
CA SER A 101 14.81 -10.04 21.35
C SER A 101 13.87 -10.26 20.16
N GLY A 102 13.02 -11.29 20.26
CA GLY A 102 12.06 -11.69 19.23
C GLY A 102 12.48 -12.94 18.47
N ALA A 103 11.69 -13.34 17.46
CA ALA A 103 11.89 -14.60 16.73
C ALA A 103 13.24 -14.72 16.00
N LEU A 104 13.94 -13.60 15.81
CA LEU A 104 15.21 -13.52 15.10
C LEU A 104 16.42 -13.34 16.03
N SER A 105 16.24 -13.33 17.36
CA SER A 105 17.35 -13.08 18.30
C SER A 105 18.34 -14.23 18.43
N GLY A 106 17.95 -15.45 18.03
CA GLY A 106 18.84 -16.61 18.00
C GLY A 106 19.85 -16.58 16.84
N ILE A 107 19.72 -15.63 15.91
CA ILE A 107 20.63 -15.49 14.76
C ILE A 107 21.72 -14.48 15.12
N VAL A 108 22.98 -14.93 15.03
CA VAL A 108 24.16 -14.13 15.41
C VAL A 108 24.36 -12.95 14.47
N ASP A 109 24.09 -13.13 13.19
CA ASP A 109 24.18 -12.10 12.17
C ASP A 109 23.07 -12.27 11.13
N LEU A 110 22.09 -11.39 11.16
CA LEU A 110 20.96 -11.39 10.22
C LEU A 110 21.35 -10.90 8.82
N ALA A 111 22.48 -10.21 8.68
CA ALA A 111 23.03 -9.81 7.39
C ALA A 111 23.82 -10.94 6.71
N ALA A 112 24.10 -12.03 7.43
CA ALA A 112 24.82 -13.17 6.89
C ALA A 112 24.11 -13.76 5.66
N THR A 113 24.93 -14.20 4.70
CA THR A 113 24.50 -14.75 3.41
C THR A 113 24.48 -16.27 3.38
N ASP A 114 24.62 -16.94 4.54
CA ASP A 114 24.49 -18.38 4.60
C ASP A 114 23.04 -18.81 4.29
N ALA A 115 22.90 -20.03 3.78
CA ALA A 115 21.62 -20.54 3.31
C ALA A 115 20.57 -20.60 4.43
N THR A 116 21.00 -20.92 5.65
CA THR A 116 20.11 -21.07 6.81
C THR A 116 19.57 -19.72 7.25
N THR A 117 20.43 -18.72 7.46
CA THR A 117 20.02 -17.35 7.81
C THR A 117 19.12 -16.77 6.73
N THR A 118 19.50 -16.91 5.46
CA THR A 118 18.70 -16.40 4.33
C THR A 118 17.32 -17.05 4.28
N MET A 119 17.22 -18.37 4.48
CA MET A 119 15.93 -19.08 4.53
C MET A 119 15.07 -18.62 5.71
N LEU A 120 15.63 -18.58 6.93
CA LEU A 120 14.91 -18.21 8.14
C LEU A 120 14.39 -16.77 8.08
N VAL A 121 15.24 -15.83 7.63
CA VAL A 121 14.84 -14.45 7.40
C VAL A 121 13.69 -14.42 6.40
N ASN A 122 13.83 -15.04 5.23
CA ASN A 122 12.78 -15.03 4.20
C ASN A 122 11.45 -15.64 4.66
N ILE A 123 11.47 -16.71 5.46
CA ILE A 123 10.25 -17.33 6.01
C ILE A 123 9.56 -16.36 6.97
N LEU A 124 10.28 -15.79 7.93
CA LEU A 124 9.70 -14.88 8.94
C LEU A 124 9.19 -13.59 8.30
N VAL A 125 9.95 -13.07 7.34
CA VAL A 125 9.56 -12.01 6.42
C VAL A 125 8.23 -12.32 5.73
N SER A 126 8.09 -13.52 5.16
CA SER A 126 6.89 -13.93 4.42
C SER A 126 5.69 -14.07 5.35
N VAL A 127 5.87 -14.64 6.54
CA VAL A 127 4.82 -14.75 7.57
C VAL A 127 4.35 -13.36 8.01
N GLY A 128 5.27 -12.42 8.25
CA GLY A 128 4.93 -11.05 8.63
C GLY A 128 4.23 -10.26 7.50
N GLN A 129 4.49 -10.58 6.24
CA GLN A 129 3.73 -10.04 5.11
C GLN A 129 2.32 -10.62 5.04
N PHE A 130 2.21 -11.96 5.13
CA PHE A 130 0.93 -12.67 5.16
C PHE A 130 -0.01 -12.14 6.25
N GLN A 131 0.48 -11.96 7.48
CA GLN A 131 -0.33 -11.45 8.59
C GLN A 131 -0.86 -10.04 8.33
N ARG A 132 -0.03 -9.15 7.75
CA ARG A 132 -0.45 -7.79 7.40
C ARG A 132 -1.51 -7.78 6.30
N ASP A 133 -1.33 -8.63 5.29
CA ASP A 133 -2.28 -8.73 4.19
C ASP A 133 -3.63 -9.29 4.66
N LEU A 134 -3.61 -10.33 5.50
CA LEU A 134 -4.80 -10.88 6.13
C LEU A 134 -5.54 -9.85 7.00
N GLN A 135 -4.80 -9.06 7.80
CA GLN A 135 -5.43 -8.03 8.62
C GLN A 135 -6.07 -6.92 7.79
N ASN A 136 -5.46 -6.56 6.65
CA ASN A 136 -6.03 -5.62 5.70
C ASN A 136 -7.29 -6.18 5.02
N GLU A 137 -7.29 -7.47 4.66
CA GLU A 137 -8.45 -8.17 4.09
C GLU A 137 -9.63 -8.15 5.06
N LEU A 138 -9.42 -8.63 6.29
CA LEU A 138 -10.45 -8.63 7.34
C LEU A 138 -10.99 -7.23 7.65
N THR A 139 -10.12 -6.21 7.62
CA THR A 139 -10.54 -4.82 7.82
C THR A 139 -11.46 -4.34 6.69
N ARG A 140 -11.15 -4.68 5.44
CA ARG A 140 -11.99 -4.33 4.28
C ARG A 140 -13.33 -5.03 4.34
N ASP A 141 -13.35 -6.31 4.70
CA ASP A 141 -14.59 -7.08 4.85
C ASP A 141 -15.47 -6.49 5.97
N GLY A 142 -14.87 -6.14 7.10
CA GLY A 142 -15.56 -5.45 8.20
C GLY A 142 -16.12 -4.09 7.79
N LEU A 143 -15.37 -3.29 7.04
CA LEU A 143 -15.85 -2.02 6.50
C LEU A 143 -16.99 -2.21 5.50
N ALA A 144 -16.89 -3.20 4.61
CA ALA A 144 -17.94 -3.52 3.65
C ALA A 144 -19.25 -3.94 4.35
N ALA A 145 -19.16 -4.78 5.39
CA ALA A 145 -20.29 -5.16 6.22
C ALA A 145 -20.89 -3.97 6.99
N ALA A 146 -20.04 -3.08 7.50
CA ALA A 146 -20.49 -1.85 8.17
C ALA A 146 -21.20 -0.88 7.20
N TRP A 147 -20.68 -0.72 5.98
CA TRP A 147 -21.33 0.10 4.95
C TRP A 147 -22.67 -0.50 4.48
N ALA A 148 -22.77 -1.83 4.39
CA ALA A 148 -24.02 -2.51 4.08
C ALA A 148 -25.10 -2.28 5.15
N THR A 149 -24.71 -2.06 6.41
CA THR A 149 -25.64 -1.70 7.51
C THR A 149 -25.86 -0.19 7.65
N GLY A 150 -25.35 0.62 6.72
CA GLY A 150 -25.55 2.07 6.66
C GLY A 150 -24.59 2.89 7.53
N ALA A 151 -23.54 2.27 8.09
CA ALA A 151 -22.52 3.02 8.82
C ALA A 151 -21.78 3.97 7.87
N LYS A 152 -21.61 5.23 8.28
CA LYS A 152 -20.86 6.23 7.51
C LYS A 152 -19.43 6.33 8.06
N SER A 153 -18.44 6.20 7.19
CA SER A 153 -17.03 6.43 7.53
C SER A 153 -16.69 7.92 7.47
N GLY A 154 -15.67 8.33 8.23
CA GLY A 154 -15.13 9.69 8.24
C GLY A 154 -15.55 10.54 9.44
N ARG A 155 -15.00 11.75 9.51
CA ARG A 155 -15.29 12.72 10.58
C ARG A 155 -16.76 13.13 10.51
N ARG A 156 -17.46 13.14 11.66
CA ARG A 156 -18.84 13.63 11.73
C ARG A 156 -18.91 15.07 11.21
N PRO A 157 -19.95 15.44 10.44
CA PRO A 157 -20.12 16.81 9.98
C PRO A 157 -20.17 17.78 11.16
N ARG A 158 -19.34 18.83 11.13
CA ARG A 158 -19.20 19.80 12.23
C ARG A 158 -20.53 20.44 12.66
N LEU A 159 -21.46 20.66 11.74
CA LEU A 159 -22.79 21.20 12.02
C LEU A 159 -23.69 20.21 12.77
N ALA A 160 -23.50 18.91 12.56
CA ALA A 160 -24.17 17.87 13.32
C ALA A 160 -23.57 17.73 14.73
N GLU A 161 -22.25 17.94 14.88
CA GLU A 161 -21.60 18.03 16.20
C GLU A 161 -22.11 19.23 17.02
N LEU A 162 -22.37 20.37 16.36
CA LEU A 162 -22.90 21.57 16.98
C LEU A 162 -24.41 21.52 17.25
N GLY A 163 -25.13 20.51 16.73
CA GLY A 163 -26.58 20.38 16.90
C GLY A 163 -27.43 21.39 16.11
N VAL A 164 -26.82 22.25 15.28
CA VAL A 164 -27.50 23.36 14.56
C VAL A 164 -27.87 23.00 13.12
N LEU A 165 -27.87 21.71 12.76
CA LEU A 165 -28.10 21.28 11.38
C LEU A 165 -29.47 21.69 10.85
N GLU A 166 -30.53 21.48 11.62
CA GLU A 166 -31.90 21.85 11.21
C GLU A 166 -32.11 23.35 11.17
N GLU A 167 -31.50 24.09 12.09
CA GLU A 167 -31.51 25.56 12.11
C GLU A 167 -30.89 26.14 10.83
N VAL A 168 -29.70 25.65 10.43
CA VAL A 168 -29.04 26.03 9.18
C VAL A 168 -29.90 25.68 7.96
N ARG A 169 -30.56 24.51 7.95
CA ARG A 169 -31.43 24.09 6.85
C ARG A 169 -32.70 24.93 6.77
N GLN A 170 -33.25 25.36 7.90
CA GLN A 170 -34.39 26.27 7.97
C GLN A 170 -34.00 27.67 7.50
N ALA A 171 -32.91 28.23 8.03
CA ALA A 171 -32.39 29.54 7.62
C ALA A 171 -32.11 29.60 6.10
N PHE A 172 -31.60 28.50 5.52
CA PHE A 172 -31.42 28.42 4.07
C PHE A 172 -32.75 28.44 3.30
N ARG A 173 -33.79 27.71 3.77
CA ARG A 173 -35.14 27.75 3.18
C ARG A 173 -35.77 29.14 3.28
N ASP A 174 -35.45 29.87 4.34
CA ASP A 174 -35.89 31.25 4.57
C ASP A 174 -35.09 32.28 3.75
N GLY A 175 -34.13 31.83 2.92
CA GLY A 175 -33.37 32.66 1.99
C GLY A 175 -32.05 33.22 2.53
N ALA A 176 -31.57 32.75 3.68
CA ALA A 176 -30.29 33.21 4.23
C ALA A 176 -29.11 32.82 3.33
N SER A 177 -28.15 33.73 3.19
CA SER A 177 -26.95 33.46 2.38
C SER A 177 -26.01 32.46 3.06
N VAL A 178 -25.38 31.58 2.27
CA VAL A 178 -24.34 30.64 2.71
C VAL A 178 -23.23 31.33 3.51
N ALA A 179 -22.87 32.54 3.11
CA ALA A 179 -21.82 33.32 3.77
C ALA A 179 -22.26 33.93 5.11
N ALA A 180 -23.55 34.18 5.31
CA ALA A 180 -24.10 34.63 6.60
C ALA A 180 -24.11 33.47 7.60
N MET A 181 -24.72 32.34 7.23
CA MET A 181 -24.80 31.15 8.11
C MET A 181 -23.42 30.60 8.48
N ALA A 182 -22.45 30.64 7.55
CA ALA A 182 -21.07 30.21 7.85
C ALA A 182 -20.40 31.07 8.95
N ARG A 183 -20.65 32.38 8.95
CA ARG A 183 -20.12 33.30 9.96
C ARG A 183 -20.83 33.15 11.29
N GLU A 184 -22.15 33.03 11.26
CA GLU A 184 -23.00 32.86 12.43
C GLU A 184 -22.64 31.61 13.24
N HIS A 185 -22.45 30.48 12.58
CA HIS A 185 -22.13 29.22 13.25
C HIS A 185 -20.62 28.91 13.34
N GLY A 186 -19.74 29.83 12.92
CA GLY A 186 -18.28 29.66 13.00
C GLY A 186 -17.75 28.45 12.22
N VAL A 187 -18.36 28.13 11.08
CA VAL A 187 -17.96 26.99 10.22
C VAL A 187 -17.52 27.45 8.83
N SER A 188 -16.85 26.57 8.09
CA SER A 188 -16.49 26.88 6.70
C SER A 188 -17.73 26.95 5.82
N ARG A 189 -17.67 27.76 4.74
CA ARG A 189 -18.73 27.81 3.72
C ARG A 189 -19.00 26.43 3.10
N VAL A 190 -17.96 25.58 3.02
CA VAL A 190 -18.08 24.19 2.55
C VAL A 190 -18.98 23.37 3.48
N ALA A 191 -18.83 23.53 4.81
CA ALA A 191 -19.69 22.82 5.77
C ALA A 191 -21.17 23.18 5.60
N ILE A 192 -21.48 24.47 5.43
CA ILE A 192 -22.86 24.93 5.16
C ILE A 192 -23.36 24.38 3.82
N ARG A 193 -22.56 24.47 2.74
CA ARG A 193 -22.94 23.93 1.42
C ARG A 193 -23.19 22.43 1.45
N THR A 194 -22.41 21.68 2.21
CA THR A 194 -22.64 20.23 2.39
C THR A 194 -23.92 19.95 3.17
N ALA A 195 -24.26 20.79 4.17
CA ALA A 195 -25.45 20.62 4.99
C ALA A 195 -26.77 20.98 4.29
N VAL A 196 -26.73 21.88 3.31
CA VAL A 196 -27.91 22.32 2.53
C VAL A 196 -27.82 21.90 1.06
N ALA A 197 -26.95 20.95 0.74
CA ALA A 197 -26.64 20.52 -0.63
C ALA A 197 -27.87 20.05 -1.42
N ASP A 198 -28.84 19.49 -0.73
CA ASP A 198 -30.13 19.01 -1.23
C ASP A 198 -31.19 20.12 -1.36
N LEU A 199 -30.97 21.29 -0.76
CA LEU A 199 -31.94 22.40 -0.74
C LEU A 199 -31.60 23.51 -1.76
N MET A 200 -30.39 23.56 -2.31
CA MET A 200 -29.96 24.67 -3.19
C MET A 200 -30.63 24.67 -4.59
N PRO A 201 -31.33 25.75 -4.99
CA PRO A 201 -31.86 25.88 -6.35
C PRO A 201 -30.72 26.17 -7.34
N GLY A 202 -30.66 25.44 -8.45
CA GLY A 202 -29.59 25.60 -9.43
C GLY A 202 -28.38 24.69 -9.22
N ARG A 203 -28.49 23.67 -8.37
CA ARG A 203 -28.19 22.36 -8.97
C ARG A 203 -29.37 22.15 -9.89
N SER A 204 -29.17 22.37 -11.18
CA SER A 204 -29.98 21.66 -12.14
C SER A 204 -30.13 20.24 -11.60
N GLU A 205 -31.23 19.60 -11.93
CA GLU A 205 -31.00 18.27 -12.44
C GLU A 205 -29.91 18.43 -13.54
N GLN A 206 -28.61 18.46 -13.18
CA GLN A 206 -27.79 17.36 -13.63
C GLN A 206 -28.73 16.24 -13.34
N PRO A 207 -29.26 15.55 -14.37
CA PRO A 207 -29.87 14.28 -14.09
C PRO A 207 -28.97 13.68 -13.00
N VAL A 208 -29.53 12.94 -12.03
CA VAL A 208 -28.81 11.70 -11.77
C VAL A 208 -28.65 11.22 -13.18
N ALA A 209 -27.45 11.43 -13.79
CA ALA A 209 -27.12 10.87 -15.07
C ALA A 209 -27.63 9.50 -14.73
N ALA A 210 -28.67 9.07 -15.46
CA ALA A 210 -29.01 7.67 -15.40
C ALA A 210 -27.63 7.04 -15.35
N VAL A 211 -27.38 6.19 -14.37
CA VAL A 211 -26.13 5.48 -14.46
C VAL A 211 -26.31 4.63 -15.75
N ILE A 212 -26.35 5.20 -16.98
CA ILE A 212 -25.17 5.30 -17.83
C ILE A 212 -23.96 5.32 -16.91
N ASP A 213 -23.74 4.14 -16.35
CA ASP A 213 -22.49 3.45 -16.38
C ASP A 213 -21.86 3.78 -17.73
N GLU A 214 -21.32 5.00 -17.86
CA GLU A 214 -20.43 5.32 -18.96
C GLU A 214 -19.31 4.32 -18.75
N PRO A 215 -19.21 3.28 -19.60
CA PRO A 215 -18.34 2.17 -19.32
C PRO A 215 -16.96 2.76 -19.12
N ARG A 216 -16.38 2.57 -17.93
CA ARG A 216 -15.07 3.16 -17.65
C ARG A 216 -14.02 2.29 -18.32
N PRO A 217 -13.01 2.88 -18.97
CA PRO A 217 -11.90 2.10 -19.48
C PRO A 217 -11.22 1.38 -18.32
N VAL A 218 -11.25 0.06 -18.35
CA VAL A 218 -10.58 -0.79 -17.38
C VAL A 218 -9.22 -1.20 -17.94
N ARG A 219 -8.24 -1.38 -17.05
CA ARG A 219 -6.91 -1.84 -17.43
C ARG A 219 -6.81 -3.33 -17.18
N ILE A 220 -6.65 -4.12 -18.25
CA ILE A 220 -6.51 -5.58 -18.15
C ILE A 220 -5.19 -6.02 -18.77
N GLU A 221 -4.54 -6.98 -18.10
CA GLU A 221 -3.33 -7.63 -18.60
C GLU A 221 -3.69 -8.77 -19.56
N ILE A 222 -3.38 -8.60 -20.84
CA ILE A 222 -3.55 -9.62 -21.88
C ILE A 222 -2.28 -10.47 -21.94
N PRO A 223 -2.36 -11.81 -21.78
CA PRO A 223 -1.19 -12.68 -21.95
C PRO A 223 -0.58 -12.58 -23.35
N GLY A 224 0.75 -12.62 -23.47
CA GLY A 224 1.44 -12.39 -24.74
C GLY A 224 1.03 -13.31 -25.88
N LYS A 225 0.64 -14.57 -25.61
CA LYS A 225 0.12 -15.48 -26.64
C LYS A 225 -1.21 -14.97 -27.25
N ILE A 226 -2.09 -14.43 -26.41
CA ILE A 226 -3.36 -13.83 -26.83
C ILE A 226 -3.08 -12.52 -27.58
N ALA A 227 -2.22 -11.66 -27.02
CA ALA A 227 -1.87 -10.38 -27.64
C ALA A 227 -1.23 -10.56 -29.02
N ARG A 228 -0.34 -11.56 -29.19
CA ARG A 228 0.28 -11.90 -30.48
C ARG A 228 -0.77 -12.33 -31.50
N HIS A 229 -1.60 -13.30 -31.14
CA HIS A 229 -2.67 -13.80 -32.00
C HIS A 229 -3.63 -12.68 -32.45
N LEU A 230 -3.97 -11.76 -31.55
CA LEU A 230 -4.84 -10.63 -31.86
C LEU A 230 -4.15 -9.57 -32.73
N THR A 231 -2.83 -9.41 -32.63
CA THR A 231 -2.08 -8.45 -33.46
C THR A 231 -1.87 -8.97 -34.88
N GLU A 232 -1.82 -10.29 -35.06
CA GLU A 232 -1.64 -10.98 -36.35
C GLU A 232 -2.97 -11.27 -37.07
N ARG A 233 -4.11 -11.05 -36.41
CA ARG A 233 -5.44 -11.36 -36.95
C ARG A 233 -6.04 -10.17 -37.71
N ASP A 234 -6.48 -10.44 -38.93
CA ASP A 234 -7.28 -9.50 -39.72
C ASP A 234 -8.77 -9.52 -39.29
N GLY A 235 -9.45 -8.39 -39.44
CA GLY A 235 -10.89 -8.26 -39.14
C GLY A 235 -11.24 -7.77 -37.74
N LEU A 236 -10.28 -7.24 -36.97
CA LEU A 236 -10.57 -6.51 -35.74
C LEU A 236 -11.18 -5.13 -36.03
N GLY A 237 -12.14 -4.72 -35.19
CA GLY A 237 -12.69 -3.37 -35.23
C GLY A 237 -11.63 -2.28 -34.94
N GLU A 238 -12.00 -1.03 -35.20
CA GLU A 238 -11.09 0.11 -35.02
C GLU A 238 -10.71 0.35 -33.55
N ALA A 239 -11.66 0.15 -32.63
CA ALA A 239 -11.45 0.32 -31.20
C ALA A 239 -10.50 -0.75 -30.62
N GLU A 240 -10.63 -2.00 -31.04
CA GLU A 240 -9.78 -3.13 -30.67
C GLU A 240 -8.33 -2.90 -31.15
N ARG A 241 -8.17 -2.50 -32.41
CA ARG A 241 -6.85 -2.18 -32.99
C ARG A 241 -6.21 -0.99 -32.29
N HIS A 242 -6.99 0.04 -31.97
CA HIS A 242 -6.50 1.20 -31.22
C HIS A 242 -6.04 0.79 -29.81
N ALA A 243 -6.83 -0.02 -29.11
CA ALA A 243 -6.53 -0.50 -27.76
C ALA A 243 -5.25 -1.35 -27.72
N LEU A 244 -5.07 -2.28 -28.67
CA LEU A 244 -3.85 -3.09 -28.78
C LEU A 244 -2.62 -2.24 -29.09
N ARG A 245 -2.72 -1.25 -29.98
CA ARG A 245 -1.61 -0.35 -30.35
C ARG A 245 -1.17 0.56 -29.20
N ARG A 246 -2.11 1.02 -28.38
CA ARG A 246 -1.85 1.83 -27.18
C ARG A 246 -1.40 1.00 -25.97
N GLY A 247 -1.52 -0.33 -26.06
CA GLY A 247 -1.16 -1.24 -24.98
C GLY A 247 0.31 -1.16 -24.62
N ARG A 248 0.62 -1.25 -23.33
CA ARG A 248 2.01 -1.24 -22.83
C ARG A 248 2.51 -2.66 -22.64
N GLU A 249 3.55 -3.04 -23.38
CA GLU A 249 4.24 -4.32 -23.19
C GLU A 249 5.00 -4.34 -21.86
N VAL A 250 4.86 -5.42 -21.11
CA VAL A 250 5.63 -5.70 -19.89
C VAL A 250 6.23 -7.10 -20.00
N ARG A 251 7.56 -7.17 -19.87
CA ARG A 251 8.30 -8.45 -19.98
C ARG A 251 8.43 -9.12 -18.62
N ARG A 252 8.21 -10.43 -18.59
CA ARG A 252 8.40 -11.30 -17.43
C ARG A 252 9.09 -12.59 -17.88
N GLY A 253 10.40 -12.70 -17.64
CA GLY A 253 11.20 -13.83 -18.11
C GLY A 253 11.23 -13.97 -19.64
N GLN A 254 11.02 -15.17 -20.16
CA GLN A 254 10.95 -15.46 -21.61
C GLN A 254 9.62 -15.05 -22.27
N GLY A 255 8.67 -14.48 -21.51
CA GLY A 255 7.35 -14.06 -21.99
C GLY A 255 7.07 -12.57 -21.81
N TYR A 256 6.00 -12.10 -22.42
CA TYR A 256 5.47 -10.75 -22.22
C TYR A 256 3.97 -10.79 -21.97
N SER A 257 3.46 -9.71 -21.40
CA SER A 257 2.04 -9.39 -21.34
C SER A 257 1.81 -7.98 -21.84
N LEU A 258 0.60 -7.72 -22.33
CA LEU A 258 0.19 -6.42 -22.85
C LEU A 258 -0.84 -5.83 -21.91
N HIS A 259 -0.52 -4.72 -21.26
CA HIS A 259 -1.48 -3.95 -20.48
C HIS A 259 -2.31 -3.07 -21.40
N VAL A 260 -3.60 -3.39 -21.54
CA VAL A 260 -4.53 -2.65 -22.40
C VAL A 260 -5.54 -1.94 -21.51
N THR A 261 -5.74 -0.64 -21.75
CA THR A 261 -6.77 0.17 -21.08
C THR A 261 -7.86 0.49 -22.10
N ALA A 262 -9.02 -0.15 -21.97
CA ALA A 262 -10.14 0.00 -22.90
C ALA A 262 -11.47 -0.30 -22.20
N LEU A 263 -12.58 0.00 -22.88
CA LEU A 263 -13.92 -0.36 -22.39
C LEU A 263 -14.06 -1.88 -22.25
N THR A 264 -14.86 -2.33 -21.29
CA THR A 264 -15.12 -3.76 -21.05
C THR A 264 -15.63 -4.48 -22.30
N ASP A 265 -16.43 -3.81 -23.14
CA ASP A 265 -16.92 -4.40 -24.40
C ASP A 265 -15.80 -4.57 -25.44
N VAL A 266 -14.82 -3.68 -25.48
CA VAL A 266 -13.62 -3.85 -26.31
C VAL A 266 -12.81 -5.05 -25.81
N HIS A 267 -12.68 -5.24 -24.50
CA HIS A 267 -12.03 -6.42 -23.94
C HIS A 267 -12.79 -7.72 -24.24
N ARG A 268 -14.13 -7.71 -24.19
CA ARG A 268 -14.99 -8.85 -24.58
C ARG A 268 -14.84 -9.17 -26.07
N ALA A 269 -14.81 -8.16 -26.94
CA ALA A 269 -14.58 -8.33 -28.37
C ALA A 269 -13.19 -8.93 -28.66
N LEU A 270 -12.14 -8.45 -27.98
CA LEU A 270 -10.80 -9.03 -28.06
C LEU A 270 -10.76 -10.48 -27.56
N LEU A 271 -11.49 -10.83 -26.50
CA LEU A 271 -11.57 -12.21 -26.01
C LEU A 271 -12.30 -13.11 -27.02
N ALA A 272 -13.43 -12.65 -27.57
CA ALA A 272 -14.16 -13.37 -28.62
C ALA A 272 -13.30 -13.58 -29.88
N ALA A 273 -12.51 -12.57 -30.27
CA ALA A 273 -11.54 -12.66 -31.35
C ALA A 273 -10.33 -13.57 -31.02
N ALA A 274 -10.22 -14.10 -29.81
CA ALA A 274 -9.22 -15.10 -29.43
C ALA A 274 -9.85 -16.48 -29.12
N ALA A 275 -11.16 -16.68 -29.36
CA ALA A 275 -11.89 -17.89 -28.95
C ALA A 275 -11.31 -19.20 -29.49
N THR A 276 -10.68 -19.18 -30.67
CA THR A 276 -9.98 -20.33 -31.27
C THR A 276 -8.89 -20.88 -30.35
N LEU A 277 -8.21 -20.00 -29.59
CA LEU A 277 -7.18 -20.36 -28.63
C LEU A 277 -7.73 -21.02 -27.35
N GLY A 278 -9.04 -20.96 -27.13
CA GLY A 278 -9.74 -21.63 -26.03
C GLY A 278 -10.22 -23.06 -26.36
N THR A 279 -10.13 -23.47 -27.63
CA THR A 279 -10.61 -24.78 -28.11
C THR A 279 -9.60 -25.91 -27.89
N ASP A 280 -10.05 -27.16 -27.93
CA ASP A 280 -9.17 -28.33 -27.78
C ASP A 280 -8.17 -28.52 -28.93
N GLN A 281 -8.34 -27.78 -30.04
CA GLN A 281 -7.37 -27.72 -31.13
C GLN A 281 -6.16 -26.81 -30.81
N ALA A 282 -6.24 -25.98 -29.76
CA ALA A 282 -5.16 -25.09 -29.34
C ALA A 282 -4.22 -25.75 -28.33
N SER A 283 -2.96 -25.29 -28.30
CA SER A 283 -1.95 -25.82 -27.38
C SER A 283 -2.37 -25.63 -25.91
N PRO A 284 -1.92 -26.48 -24.97
CA PRO A 284 -2.23 -26.32 -23.55
C PRO A 284 -1.88 -24.93 -22.99
N ALA A 285 -0.82 -24.31 -23.52
CA ALA A 285 -0.39 -22.97 -23.13
C ALA A 285 -1.28 -21.86 -23.70
N GLU A 286 -1.88 -22.06 -24.88
CA GLU A 286 -2.87 -21.13 -25.46
C GLU A 286 -4.20 -21.20 -24.73
N ARG A 287 -4.69 -22.42 -24.44
CA ARG A 287 -5.89 -22.63 -23.63
C ARG A 287 -5.75 -22.02 -22.23
N LYS A 288 -4.58 -22.17 -21.61
CA LYS A 288 -4.26 -21.50 -20.34
C LYS A 288 -4.28 -19.98 -20.48
N ALA A 289 -3.65 -19.44 -21.52
CA ALA A 289 -3.62 -18.00 -21.75
C ALA A 289 -5.02 -17.40 -22.01
N TYR A 290 -5.87 -18.11 -22.76
CA TYR A 290 -7.25 -17.73 -23.00
C TYR A 290 -8.07 -17.72 -21.70
N ARG A 291 -7.96 -18.77 -20.88
CA ARG A 291 -8.62 -18.86 -19.58
C ARG A 291 -8.20 -17.73 -18.64
N VAL A 292 -6.90 -17.45 -18.56
CA VAL A 292 -6.36 -16.36 -17.74
C VAL A 292 -6.90 -15.01 -18.19
N TYR A 293 -7.02 -14.77 -19.49
CA TYR A 293 -7.59 -13.51 -19.98
C TYR A 293 -9.09 -13.39 -19.67
N ALA A 294 -9.86 -14.47 -19.84
CA ALA A 294 -11.28 -14.53 -19.50
C ALA A 294 -11.53 -14.32 -18.00
N GLU A 295 -10.72 -14.94 -17.14
CA GLU A 295 -10.80 -14.81 -15.68
C GLU A 295 -10.52 -13.37 -15.22
N ARG A 296 -9.49 -12.72 -15.80
CA ARG A 296 -9.18 -11.31 -15.53
C ARG A 296 -10.31 -10.37 -15.96
N LEU A 297 -10.96 -10.66 -17.09
CA LEU A 297 -12.10 -9.88 -17.56
C LEU A 297 -13.31 -10.02 -16.62
N ASN A 298 -13.56 -11.23 -16.10
CA ASN A 298 -14.68 -11.49 -15.19
C ASN A 298 -14.46 -10.96 -13.76
N THR A 299 -13.21 -10.75 -13.34
CA THR A 299 -12.85 -10.29 -11.99
C THR A 299 -12.66 -8.77 -11.89
N THR A 300 -12.68 -8.06 -13.02
CA THR A 300 -12.55 -6.59 -13.04
C THR A 300 -13.92 -5.94 -12.81
N PRO A 301 -14.10 -5.06 -11.81
CA PRO A 301 -15.37 -4.38 -11.58
C PRO A 301 -15.73 -3.51 -12.80
N ALA A 302 -16.99 -3.58 -13.23
CA ALA A 302 -17.55 -2.78 -14.31
C ALA A 302 -17.45 -1.27 -14.00
#